data_AF-A0A158JAT9-F1
#
_entry.id   AF-A0A158JAT9-F1
#
_cell.length_a   1.000
_cell.length_b   1.000
_cell.length_c   1.000
_cell.angle_alpha   90.00
_cell.angle_beta   90.00
_cell.angle_gamma   90.00
#
_symmetry.space_group_name_H-M   'P 1'
#
loop_
_entity.id
_entity.type
_entity.pdbx_description
1 polymer ?
#
loop_
_entity_poly.entity_id
_entity_poly.type
_entity_poly.pdbx_seq_one_letter_code
_entity_poly.pdbx_strand_id
1 'polypeptide(L)'
;MPEAAAAVVYHGGLSCFTRSMPALHFTLTGDYIELHNLLKIMGLADSGGSAKARVAMGDVTVNGQVEMRKTCKIRAGQKVKIDGQTIHVRAPK
;
A
#
# COMPACT_ATOMS: atom_id res chain seq x y z
N MET A 1 -17.21 12.59 10.89
CA MET A 1 -15.96 11.84 11.11
C MET A 1 -15.29 11.59 9.75
N PRO A 2 -14.29 12.38 9.36
CA PRO A 2 -13.08 11.78 8.76
C PRO A 2 -11.80 12.49 9.27
N GLU A 3 -10.93 11.75 9.92
CA GLU A 3 -9.62 12.22 10.41
C GLU A 3 -8.49 11.80 9.47
N ALA A 4 -7.43 12.62 9.47
CA ALA A 4 -6.11 12.42 8.86
C ALA A 4 -5.93 12.82 7.38
N ALA A 5 -6.25 14.08 7.05
CA ALA A 5 -5.61 14.79 5.96
C ALA A 5 -4.29 15.40 6.48
N ALA A 6 -3.15 14.89 6.03
CA ALA A 6 -1.84 15.47 6.28
C ALA A 6 -1.77 16.90 5.72
N ALA A 7 -1.83 17.88 6.63
CA ALA A 7 -1.60 19.28 6.35
C ALA A 7 -0.11 19.53 6.13
N VAL A 8 0.29 19.66 4.87
CA VAL A 8 1.58 20.26 4.51
C VAL A 8 1.28 21.71 4.11
N VAL A 9 1.49 22.63 5.04
CA VAL A 9 1.36 24.07 4.81
C VAL A 9 2.59 24.51 4.02
N TYR A 10 2.46 24.64 2.70
CA TYR A 10 3.46 25.32 1.87
C TYR A 10 3.02 26.77 1.69
N HIS A 11 3.80 27.70 2.25
CA HIS A 11 3.66 29.14 2.06
C HIS A 11 3.94 29.49 0.60
N GLY A 12 2.90 29.90 -0.15
CA GLY A 12 3.07 30.65 -1.40
C GLY A 12 2.63 29.95 -2.68
N GLY A 13 1.59 30.48 -3.31
CA GLY A 13 1.35 30.38 -4.76
C GLY A 13 0.30 29.35 -5.17
N LEU A 14 -0.83 29.84 -5.71
CA LEU A 14 -1.79 29.02 -6.45
C LEU A 14 -1.08 28.34 -7.64
N SER A 15 -0.94 27.03 -7.56
CA SER A 15 -0.80 26.17 -8.73
C SER A 15 -1.72 24.97 -8.53
N CYS A 16 -2.57 24.73 -9.51
CA CYS A 16 -3.53 23.63 -9.59
C CYS A 16 -2.86 22.26 -9.76
N PHE A 17 -1.78 21.98 -9.00
CA PHE A 17 -1.14 20.68 -9.03
C PHE A 17 -2.15 19.64 -8.59
N THR A 18 -2.67 18.91 -9.57
CA THR A 18 -3.29 17.61 -9.38
C THR A 18 -2.18 16.76 -8.76
N ARG A 19 -2.12 16.72 -7.42
CA ARG A 19 -1.10 16.00 -6.67
C ARG A 19 -1.39 14.52 -6.86
N SER A 20 -0.99 13.99 -8.01
CA SER A 20 -1.04 12.59 -8.34
C SER A 20 -0.24 11.86 -7.26
N MET A 21 -0.94 11.13 -6.39
CA MET A 21 -0.29 10.33 -5.36
C MET A 21 0.71 9.39 -6.04
N PRO A 22 2.01 9.44 -5.71
CA PRO A 22 2.99 8.60 -6.37
C PRO A 22 2.74 7.13 -6.02
N ALA A 23 2.68 6.27 -7.03
CA ALA A 23 2.63 4.83 -6.81
C ALA A 23 3.98 4.36 -6.25
N LEU A 24 3.95 3.57 -5.18
CA LEU A 24 5.12 2.96 -4.60
C LEU A 24 5.56 1.76 -5.44
N HIS A 25 6.85 1.56 -5.60
CA HIS A 25 7.40 0.39 -6.28
C HIS A 25 8.14 -0.47 -5.27
N PHE A 26 7.80 -1.76 -5.23
CA PHE A 26 8.44 -2.74 -4.36
C PHE A 26 9.04 -3.85 -5.21
N THR A 27 10.34 -4.11 -5.07
CA THR A 27 11.02 -5.20 -5.76
C THR A 27 11.06 -6.42 -4.84
N LEU A 28 10.53 -7.54 -5.31
CA LEU A 28 10.62 -8.81 -4.59
C LEU A 28 12.08 -9.27 -4.49
N THR A 29 12.41 -9.91 -3.37
CA THR A 29 13.73 -10.54 -3.16
C THR A 29 13.70 -12.05 -3.42
N GLY A 30 12.52 -12.66 -3.59
CA GLY A 30 12.33 -14.08 -3.87
C GLY A 30 11.09 -14.32 -4.74
N ASP A 31 10.60 -15.56 -4.78
CA ASP A 31 9.46 -15.96 -5.63
C ASP A 31 8.13 -15.26 -5.28
N TYR A 32 7.90 -15.00 -3.99
CA TYR A 32 6.69 -14.36 -3.49
C TYR A 32 6.96 -13.62 -2.18
N ILE A 33 6.08 -12.68 -1.86
CA ILE A 33 6.01 -12.05 -0.54
C ILE A 33 4.61 -12.24 0.05
N GLU A 34 4.53 -12.41 1.36
CA GLU A 34 3.25 -12.42 2.04
C GLU A 34 2.69 -10.99 2.17
N LEU A 35 1.38 -10.83 1.97
CA LEU A 35 0.72 -9.52 2.01
C LEU A 35 1.03 -8.74 3.30
N HIS A 36 0.97 -9.39 4.46
CA HIS A 36 1.26 -8.75 5.74
C HIS A 36 2.73 -8.29 5.87
N ASN A 37 3.67 -9.03 5.27
CA ASN A 37 5.09 -8.68 5.28
C ASN A 37 5.36 -7.50 4.34
N LEU A 38 4.70 -7.47 3.18
CA LEU A 38 4.73 -6.32 2.27
C LEU A 38 4.23 -5.06 2.98
N LEU A 39 3.08 -5.13 3.68
CA LEU A 39 2.53 -4.00 4.43
C LEU A 39 3.51 -3.45 5.47
N LYS A 40 4.19 -4.36 6.19
CA LYS A 40 5.22 -3.99 7.17
C LYS A 40 6.41 -3.30 6.52
N ILE A 41 6.98 -3.88 5.45
CA ILE A 41 8.17 -3.33 4.79
C ILE A 41 7.88 -1.97 4.15
N MET A 42 6.68 -1.80 3.60
CA MET A 42 6.26 -0.55 2.97
C MET A 42 5.85 0.54 3.98
N GLY A 43 5.89 0.27 5.29
CA GLY A 43 5.46 1.23 6.32
C GLY A 43 3.95 1.49 6.33
N LEU A 44 3.17 0.61 5.71
CA LEU A 44 1.70 0.72 5.64
C LEU A 44 1.00 0.14 6.87
N ALA A 45 1.75 -0.46 7.77
CA ALA A 45 1.26 -0.92 9.05
C ALA A 45 2.33 -0.67 10.12
N ASP A 46 1.89 -0.09 11.23
CA ASP A 46 2.74 0.26 12.38
C ASP A 46 3.33 -1.00 13.07
N SER A 47 2.56 -2.10 13.04
CA SER A 47 2.97 -3.40 13.58
C SER A 47 2.35 -4.55 12.78
N GLY A 48 2.92 -5.74 12.89
CA GLY A 48 2.41 -6.95 12.24
C GLY A 48 0.97 -7.30 12.65
N GLY A 49 0.55 -6.91 13.86
CA GLY A 49 -0.84 -7.02 14.31
C GLY A 49 -1.79 -6.11 13.53
N SER A 50 -1.43 -4.83 13.37
CA SER A 50 -2.20 -3.84 12.61
C SER A 50 -2.31 -4.20 11.13
N ALA A 51 -1.24 -4.76 10.54
CA ALA A 51 -1.28 -5.27 9.16
C ALA A 51 -2.35 -6.36 8.98
N LYS A 52 -2.37 -7.35 9.90
CA LYS A 52 -3.35 -8.44 9.86
C LYS A 52 -4.78 -7.95 10.07
N ALA A 53 -4.98 -6.96 10.93
CA ALA A 53 -6.29 -6.36 11.17
C ALA A 53 -6.81 -5.66 9.91
N ARG A 54 -6.00 -4.82 9.25
CA ARG A 54 -6.39 -4.13 8.00
C ARG A 54 -6.71 -5.10 6.87
N VAL A 55 -5.91 -6.15 6.70
CA VAL A 55 -6.22 -7.20 5.72
C VAL A 55 -7.53 -7.91 6.08
N ALA A 56 -7.76 -8.24 7.36
CA ALA A 56 -9.01 -8.87 7.81
C ALA A 56 -10.24 -7.98 7.61
N MET A 57 -10.07 -6.66 7.69
CA MET A 57 -11.13 -5.67 7.43
C MET A 57 -11.45 -5.51 5.94
N GLY A 58 -10.58 -6.00 5.05
CA GLY A 58 -10.74 -5.80 3.61
C GLY A 58 -10.30 -4.43 3.11
N ASP A 59 -9.48 -3.71 3.89
CA ASP A 59 -8.89 -2.43 3.50
C ASP A 59 -7.82 -2.55 2.40
N VAL A 60 -7.46 -3.78 2.04
CA VAL A 60 -6.41 -4.08 1.07
C VAL A 60 -7.01 -4.70 -0.17
N THR A 61 -6.68 -4.13 -1.33
CA THR A 61 -7.09 -4.63 -2.64
C THR A 61 -5.88 -5.07 -3.42
N VAL A 62 -5.90 -6.29 -3.93
CA VAL A 62 -4.85 -6.86 -4.78
C VAL A 62 -5.43 -6.97 -6.18
N ASN A 63 -4.80 -6.28 -7.14
CA ASN A 63 -5.22 -6.24 -8.54
C ASN A 63 -6.70 -5.84 -8.73
N GLY A 64 -7.21 -4.99 -7.83
CA GLY A 64 -8.61 -4.54 -7.84
C GLY A 64 -9.60 -5.46 -7.13
N GLN A 65 -9.15 -6.59 -6.56
CA GLN A 65 -9.97 -7.48 -5.75
C GLN A 65 -9.67 -7.27 -4.26
N VAL A 66 -10.70 -7.11 -3.44
CA VAL A 66 -10.54 -7.01 -1.98
C VAL A 66 -9.97 -8.33 -1.48
N GLU A 67 -8.78 -8.27 -0.89
CA GLU A 67 -8.07 -9.43 -0.40
C GLU A 67 -8.14 -9.47 1.12
N MET A 68 -8.91 -10.41 1.65
CA MET A 68 -9.09 -10.59 3.10
C MET A 68 -8.21 -11.73 3.66
N ARG A 69 -7.48 -12.44 2.80
CA ARG A 69 -6.62 -13.55 3.21
C ARG A 69 -5.29 -13.02 3.75
N LYS A 70 -5.12 -13.17 5.06
CA LYS A 70 -3.93 -12.74 5.85
C LYS A 70 -2.60 -13.36 5.35
N THR A 71 -2.68 -14.48 4.64
CA THR A 71 -1.54 -15.25 4.10
C THR A 71 -1.50 -15.22 2.58
N CYS A 72 -2.15 -14.25 1.93
CA CYS A 72 -2.09 -14.17 0.48
C CYS A 72 -0.66 -13.91 -0.01
N LYS A 73 -0.23 -14.74 -0.96
CA LYS A 73 1.09 -14.70 -1.56
C LYS A 73 1.06 -13.76 -2.76
N ILE A 74 1.68 -12.61 -2.61
CA ILE A 74 1.83 -11.61 -3.65
C ILE A 74 3.09 -11.94 -4.45
N ARG A 75 2.94 -11.94 -5.78
CA ARG A 75 4.00 -12.22 -6.76
C ARG A 75 4.29 -10.95 -7.56
N ALA A 76 5.41 -10.99 -8.28
CA ALA A 76 5.80 -9.93 -9.20
C ALA A 76 4.68 -9.68 -10.23
N GLY A 77 4.49 -8.42 -10.60
CA GLY A 77 3.45 -7.96 -11.50
C GLY A 77 2.11 -7.66 -10.83
N GLN A 78 1.94 -8.01 -9.55
CA GLN A 78 0.72 -7.68 -8.81
C GLN A 78 0.74 -6.23 -8.30
N LYS A 79 -0.46 -5.65 -8.20
CA LYS A 79 -0.67 -4.28 -7.69
C LYS A 79 -1.45 -4.36 -6.39
N VAL A 80 -0.89 -3.86 -5.29
CA VAL A 80 -1.55 -3.84 -3.98
C VAL A 80 -1.96 -2.41 -3.67
N LYS A 81 -3.21 -2.17 -3.32
CA LYS A 81 -3.74 -0.85 -2.99
C LYS A 81 -4.38 -0.88 -1.61
N ILE A 82 -4.06 0.12 -0.80
CA ILE A 82 -4.49 0.24 0.59
C ILE A 82 -4.51 1.71 0.97
N ASP A 83 -5.58 2.18 1.62
CA ASP A 83 -5.70 3.57 2.09
C ASP A 83 -5.41 4.63 1.00
N GLY A 84 -5.80 4.35 -0.24
CA GLY A 84 -5.50 5.21 -1.40
C GLY A 84 -4.07 5.08 -1.97
N GLN A 85 -3.17 4.44 -1.24
CA GLN A 85 -1.79 4.20 -1.65
C GLN A 85 -1.69 2.96 -2.56
N THR A 86 -1.00 3.08 -3.70
CA THR A 86 -0.84 1.98 -4.67
C THR A 86 0.60 1.51 -4.71
N ILE A 87 0.82 0.20 -4.63
CA ILE A 87 2.11 -0.48 -4.62
C ILE A 87 2.20 -1.38 -5.84
N HIS A 88 3.22 -1.18 -6.66
CA HIS A 88 3.56 -2.06 -7.77
C HIS A 88 4.66 -3.03 -7.34
N VAL A 89 4.32 -4.31 -7.30
CA VAL A 89 5.28 -5.37 -6.98
C VAL A 89 6.02 -5.78 -8.27
N ARG A 90 7.34 -5.67 -8.28
CA ARG A 90 8.23 -6.03 -9.39
C ARG A 90 9.04 -7.27 -9.04
N ALA A 91 9.43 -8.04 -10.07
CA ALA A 91 10.39 -9.13 -9.90
C ALA A 91 11.79 -8.56 -9.65
N PRO A 92 12.65 -9.25 -8.88
CA PRO A 92 14.08 -8.96 -8.91
C PRO A 92 14.59 -9.20 -10.34
N LYS A 93 15.53 -8.37 -10.78
CA LYS A 93 16.22 -8.54 -12.06
C LYS A 93 17.25 -9.65 -11.96
#